data_AF-A0A7J9YAS5-F1
#
_entry.id   AF-A0A7J9YAS5-F1
#
_cell.length_a   1.000
_cell.length_b   1.000
_cell.length_c   1.000
_cell.angle_alpha   90.00
_cell.angle_beta   90.00
_cell.angle_gamma   90.00
#
_symmetry.space_group_name_H-M   'P 1'
#
loop_
_entity.id
_entity.type
_entity.pdbx_description
1 polymer ?
#
loop_
_entity_poly.entity_id
_entity_poly.type
_entity_poly.pdbx_seq_one_letter_code
_entity_poly.pdbx_strand_id
1 'polypeptide(L)'
;EETLNVTPDDAMVAITARGRTSLTVEEGIGFITHFPESLEKNHCFSLAGSRCGDRRVPALWISKGAPKLGWCWAGNPHTWLGSASCRDRVGPE
;
A
#
# COMPACT_ATOMS: atom_id res chain seq x y z
N GLU A 1 1.47 -9.18 -6.25
CA GLU A 1 0.50 -10.31 -6.31
C GLU A 1 0.22 -10.96 -4.96
N GLU A 2 1.22 -11.12 -4.07
CA GLU A 2 1.08 -11.93 -2.86
C GLU A 2 0.05 -11.45 -1.80
N THR A 3 -0.33 -10.17 -1.83
CA THR A 3 -1.36 -9.61 -0.93
C THR A 3 -2.64 -9.21 -1.68
N LEU A 4 -2.82 -9.67 -2.93
CA LEU A 4 -4.08 -9.45 -3.65
C LEU A 4 -5.15 -10.37 -3.08
N ASN A 5 -6.39 -9.90 -3.09
CA ASN A 5 -7.56 -10.58 -2.51
C ASN A 5 -7.40 -10.92 -1.02
N VAL A 6 -6.54 -10.18 -0.33
CA VAL A 6 -6.33 -10.24 1.12
C VAL A 6 -6.76 -8.89 1.72
N THR A 7 -7.30 -8.90 2.93
CA THR A 7 -7.64 -7.66 3.62
C THR A 7 -6.37 -6.89 3.97
N PRO A 8 -6.39 -5.53 4.03
CA PRO A 8 -5.26 -4.77 4.54
C PRO A 8 -4.77 -5.24 5.92
N ASP A 9 -5.67 -5.63 6.82
CA ASP A 9 -5.30 -6.11 8.16
C ASP A 9 -4.53 -7.44 8.11
N ASP A 10 -5.02 -8.43 7.35
CA ASP A 10 -4.32 -9.72 7.18
C ASP A 10 -3.00 -9.56 6.43
N ALA A 11 -2.97 -8.65 5.44
CA ALA A 11 -1.76 -8.35 4.69
C ALA A 11 -0.66 -7.78 5.60
N MET A 12 -0.99 -6.92 6.57
CA MET A 12 -0.01 -6.42 7.54
C MET A 12 0.58 -7.54 8.40
N VAL A 13 -0.24 -8.52 8.81
CA VAL A 13 0.23 -9.69 9.56
C VAL A 13 1.23 -10.48 8.72
N ALA A 14 0.89 -10.77 7.47
CA ALA A 14 1.77 -11.50 6.54
C ALA A 14 3.06 -10.74 6.23
N ILE A 15 2.98 -9.42 6.02
CA ILE A 15 4.14 -8.54 5.78
C ILE A 15 5.09 -8.56 6.98
N THR A 16 4.55 -8.39 8.19
CA THR A 16 5.34 -8.36 9.42
C THR A 16 5.98 -9.71 9.71
N ALA A 17 5.26 -10.81 9.49
CA ALA A 17 5.78 -12.17 9.64
C ALA A 17 7.00 -12.46 8.74
N ARG A 18 7.17 -11.69 7.66
CA ARG A 18 8.32 -11.76 6.74
C ARG A 18 9.45 -10.80 7.08
N GLY A 19 9.38 -10.12 8.22
CA GLY A 19 10.35 -9.10 8.62
C GLY A 19 10.34 -7.87 7.72
N ARG A 20 9.20 -7.58 7.06
CA ARG A 20 9.00 -6.37 6.25
C ARG A 20 8.13 -5.39 7.02
N THR A 21 8.14 -4.13 6.57
CA THR A 21 7.28 -3.09 7.14
C THR A 21 6.42 -2.46 6.05
N SER A 22 5.16 -2.17 6.36
CA SER A 22 4.25 -1.51 5.41
C SER A 22 4.73 -0.10 5.08
N LEU A 23 4.50 0.35 3.85
CA LEU A 23 4.84 1.70 3.43
C LEU A 23 3.87 2.73 4.00
N THR A 24 4.38 3.92 4.33
CA THR A 24 3.59 5.09 4.68
C THR A 24 3.04 5.80 3.44
N VAL A 25 2.15 6.78 3.65
CA VAL A 25 1.63 7.65 2.58
C VAL A 25 2.77 8.39 1.88
N GLU A 26 3.70 8.96 2.66
CA GLU A 26 4.84 9.73 2.15
C GLU A 26 5.74 8.86 1.28
N GLU A 27 6.04 7.64 1.74
CA GLU A 27 6.86 6.68 1.00
C GLU A 27 6.18 6.22 -0.29
N GLY A 28 4.87 5.94 -0.23
CA GLY A 28 4.09 5.58 -1.40
C GLY A 28 4.07 6.68 -2.46
N ILE A 29 3.84 7.93 -2.05
CA ILE A 29 3.86 9.09 -2.96
C ILE A 29 5.24 9.28 -3.57
N GLY A 30 6.30 9.22 -2.75
CA GLY A 30 7.68 9.32 -3.23
C GLY A 30 7.99 8.23 -4.25
N PHE A 31 7.64 6.98 -3.93
CA PHE A 31 7.84 5.83 -4.80
C PHE A 31 7.18 6.01 -6.17
N ILE A 32 5.90 6.37 -6.24
CA ILE A 32 5.21 6.54 -7.52
C ILE A 32 5.62 7.80 -8.28
N THR A 33 6.18 8.79 -7.59
CA THR A 33 6.71 10.00 -8.24
C THR A 33 8.03 9.70 -8.94
N HIS A 34 8.86 8.83 -8.36
CA HIS A 34 10.13 8.40 -8.94
C HIS A 34 9.98 7.23 -9.93
N PHE A 35 9.01 6.35 -9.72
CA PHE A 35 8.74 5.15 -10.52
C PHE A 35 7.25 5.08 -10.91
N PRO A 36 6.77 6.00 -11.76
CA PRO A 36 5.35 6.12 -12.10
C PRO A 36 4.74 4.86 -12.72
N GLU A 37 5.53 4.07 -13.46
CA GLU A 37 5.15 2.78 -14.03
C GLU A 37 4.78 1.72 -12.99
N SER A 38 5.20 1.91 -11.73
CA SER A 38 4.86 0.99 -10.64
C SER A 38 3.39 1.09 -10.22
N LEU A 39 2.67 2.13 -10.65
CA LEU A 39 1.24 2.32 -10.38
C LEU A 39 0.44 2.27 -11.69
N GLU A 40 -0.23 1.14 -11.92
CA GLU A 40 -1.08 0.94 -13.09
C GLU A 40 -2.42 0.28 -12.71
N LYS A 41 -3.32 0.17 -13.69
CA LYS A 41 -4.61 -0.50 -13.49
C LYS A 41 -4.35 -1.95 -13.05
N ASN A 42 -4.96 -2.37 -11.94
CA ASN A 42 -4.76 -3.68 -11.28
C ASN A 42 -3.38 -3.88 -10.63
N HIS A 43 -2.51 -2.87 -10.63
CA HIS A 43 -1.27 -2.85 -9.86
C HIS A 43 -1.29 -1.66 -8.88
N CYS A 44 -2.38 -1.58 -8.11
CA CYS A 44 -2.63 -0.55 -7.11
C CYS A 44 -2.30 -1.11 -5.71
N PHE A 45 -2.09 -0.25 -4.72
CA PHE A 45 -1.71 -0.72 -3.38
C PHE A 45 -2.15 0.19 -2.23
N SER A 46 -2.44 -0.45 -1.09
CA SER A 46 -2.63 0.19 0.19
C SER A 46 -1.29 0.56 0.84
N LEU A 47 -1.32 1.63 1.64
CA LEU A 47 -0.19 2.21 2.36
C LEU A 47 -0.46 2.07 3.87
N ALA A 48 -0.53 0.82 4.31
CA ALA A 48 -0.95 0.45 5.66
C ALA A 48 0.01 0.89 6.77
N GLY A 49 1.18 1.44 6.43
CA GLY A 49 2.09 2.08 7.37
C GLY A 49 1.56 3.41 7.93
N SER A 50 0.55 4.01 7.30
CA SER A 50 -0.13 5.21 7.80
C SER A 50 -1.57 4.89 8.20
N ARG A 51 -1.88 4.91 9.50
CA ARG A 51 -3.23 4.63 10.02
C ARG A 51 -3.66 5.66 11.07
N CYS A 52 -4.95 5.94 11.14
CA CYS A 52 -5.53 6.91 12.07
C CYS A 52 -6.38 6.26 13.18
N GLY A 53 -6.10 4.99 13.53
CA GLY A 53 -6.78 4.27 14.61
C GLY A 53 -8.21 3.81 14.30
N ASP A 54 -8.69 4.06 13.08
CA ASP A 54 -9.98 3.57 12.61
C ASP A 54 -9.84 2.53 11.48
N ARG A 55 -10.96 2.21 10.83
CA ARG A 55 -11.04 1.17 9.78
C ARG A 55 -10.55 1.63 8.41
N ARG A 56 -10.07 2.86 8.25
CA ARG A 56 -9.56 3.37 6.98
C ARG A 56 -8.09 3.02 6.80
N VAL A 57 -7.72 2.68 5.58
CA VAL A 57 -6.32 2.48 5.16
C VAL A 57 -6.07 3.32 3.93
N PRO A 58 -5.05 4.20 3.91
CA PRO A 58 -4.70 4.94 2.72
C PRO A 58 -4.31 4.01 1.57
N ALA A 59 -4.61 4.42 0.34
CA ALA A 59 -4.29 3.65 -0.85
C ALA A 59 -4.01 4.55 -2.05
N LEU A 60 -3.18 4.06 -2.95
CA LEU A 60 -2.89 4.65 -4.26
C LEU A 60 -3.49 3.76 -5.35
N TRP A 61 -4.24 4.37 -6.27
CA TRP A 61 -4.82 3.68 -7.41
C TRP A 61 -5.00 4.56 -8.64
N ILE A 62 -5.16 3.94 -9.81
CA ILE A 62 -5.51 4.65 -11.04
C ILE A 62 -7.02 4.76 -11.19
N SER A 63 -7.51 5.96 -11.47
CA SER A 63 -8.91 6.21 -11.78
C SER A 63 -9.03 7.28 -12.87
N LYS A 64 -9.72 6.96 -13.97
CA LYS A 64 -9.82 7.79 -15.17
C LYS A 64 -8.44 8.21 -15.72
N GLY A 65 -7.47 7.28 -15.71
CA GLY A 65 -6.12 7.52 -16.24
C GLY A 65 -5.21 8.37 -15.34
N ALA A 66 -5.64 8.72 -14.13
CA ALA A 66 -4.85 9.52 -13.19
C ALA A 66 -4.64 8.80 -11.86
N PRO A 67 -3.48 8.99 -11.20
CA PRO A 67 -3.25 8.50 -9.85
C PRO A 67 -4.15 9.22 -8.85
N LYS A 68 -4.68 8.47 -7.89
CA LYS A 68 -5.49 8.97 -6.79
C LYS A 68 -4.96 8.45 -5.48
N LEU A 69 -4.93 9.34 -4.50
CA LEU A 69 -4.77 9.02 -3.09
C LEU A 69 -6.14 9.12 -2.40
N GLY A 70 -6.47 8.12 -1.60
CA GLY A 70 -7.64 8.12 -0.74
C GLY A 70 -7.62 6.92 0.18
N TRP A 71 -8.78 6.38 0.57
CA TRP A 71 -8.86 5.29 1.55
C TRP A 71 -9.69 4.10 1.06
N CYS A 72 -9.27 2.92 1.48
CA CYS A 72 -10.06 1.69 1.48
C CYS A 72 -10.42 1.28 2.92
N TRP A 73 -11.16 0.18 3.04
CA TRP A 73 -11.58 -0.39 4.32
C TRP A 73 -10.68 -1.55 4.71
N ALA A 74 -10.18 -1.50 5.93
CA ALA A 74 -9.18 -2.41 6.49
C ALA A 74 -9.53 -3.90 6.46
N GLY A 75 -10.82 -4.22 6.63
CA GLY A 75 -11.34 -5.58 6.63
C GLY A 75 -11.87 -6.06 5.28
N ASN A 76 -11.73 -5.26 4.21
CA ASN A 76 -12.28 -5.63 2.91
C ASN A 76 -11.16 -6.14 1.99
N PRO A 77 -11.27 -7.36 1.43
CA PRO A 77 -10.31 -7.86 0.46
C PRO A 77 -10.50 -7.15 -0.88
N HIS A 78 -9.39 -6.96 -1.60
CA HIS A 78 -9.39 -6.32 -2.91
C HIS A 78 -8.62 -7.16 -3.93
N THR A 79 -9.26 -7.55 -5.03
CA THR A 79 -8.61 -8.33 -6.09
C THR A 79 -7.63 -7.53 -6.96
N TRP A 80 -7.69 -6.19 -6.88
CA TRP A 80 -6.93 -5.25 -7.71
C TRP A 80 -6.00 -4.33 -6.91
N LEU A 81 -6.02 -4.42 -5.57
CA LEU A 81 -5.28 -3.58 -4.65
C LEU A 81 -4.46 -4.47 -3.70
N GLY A 82 -3.14 -4.40 -3.79
CA GLY A 82 -2.23 -5.07 -2.85
C GLY A 82 -1.94 -4.21 -1.61
N SER A 83 -0.88 -4.56 -0.88
CA SER A 83 -0.39 -3.82 0.28
C SER A 83 1.11 -3.61 0.13
N ALA A 84 1.53 -2.35 0.05
CA ALA A 84 2.93 -2.02 -0.19
C ALA A 84 3.76 -2.18 1.09
N SER A 85 4.98 -2.71 0.93
CA SER A 85 5.94 -2.88 2.02
C SER A 85 7.38 -2.76 1.54
N CYS A 86 8.27 -2.32 2.42
CA CYS A 86 9.72 -2.34 2.23
C CYS A 86 10.38 -3.36 3.15
N ARG A 87 11.62 -3.73 2.82
CA ARG A 87 12.46 -4.55 3.69
C ARG A 87 12.99 -3.69 4.85
N ASP A 88 13.66 -2.59 4.54
CA ASP A 88 14.30 -1.71 5.52
C ASP A 88 14.10 -0.23 5.13
N ARG A 89 14.18 0.66 6.14
CA ARG A 89 14.30 2.10 5.97
C ARG A 89 15.74 2.50 6.30
N VAL A 90 16.51 2.80 5.27
CA VAL A 90 17.91 3.22 5.42
C VAL A 90 18.00 4.73 5.24
N GLY A 91 18.46 5.42 6.27
CA GLY A 91 18.85 6.83 6.21
C GLY A 91 20.37 6.96 6.20
N PRO A 92 20.91 8.14 5.85
CA PRO A 92 22.29 8.45 6.18
C PRO A 92 22.48 8.39 7.71
N GLU A 93 23.63 7.86 8.15
CA GLU A 93 24.09 7.96 9.55
C GLU A 93 24.31 9.43 9.96
#